data_AF-A0A329NYU8-F1
#
_entry.id   AF-A0A329NYU8-F1
#
_cell.length_a   1.000
_cell.length_b   1.000
_cell.length_c   1.000
_cell.angle_alpha   90.00
_cell.angle_beta   90.00
_cell.angle_gamma   90.00
#
_symmetry.space_group_name_H-M   'P 1'
#
loop_
_entity.id
_entity.type
_entity.pdbx_description
1 polymer ?
#
loop_
_entity_poly.entity_id
_entity_poly.type
_entity_poly.pdbx_seq_one_letter_code
_entity_poly.pdbx_strand_id
1 'polypeptide(L)'
;MLNFLYEGCIVGTIEYGPASDLINSCTHGKYKNLYEIGTVFVRPDYQGQGIGNLLLNAMIQELQCKGIKEFCMDSGYSNAQKIWRKRFGEPEYFLENYWAEGQHHLIWKIKI
;
A
#
# COMPACT_ATOMS: atom_id res chain seq x y z
N MET A 1 -7.52 -10.15 -3.08
CA MET A 1 -7.17 -9.40 -4.31
C MET A 1 -8.45 -8.85 -4.92
N LEU A 2 -8.44 -7.60 -5.38
CA LEU A 2 -9.50 -6.95 -6.15
C LEU A 2 -8.93 -6.46 -7.49
N ASN A 3 -9.73 -6.54 -8.55
CA ASN A 3 -9.34 -6.07 -9.88
C ASN A 3 -10.31 -5.01 -10.37
N PHE A 4 -9.79 -3.97 -11.03
CA PHE A 4 -10.58 -3.01 -11.78
C PHE A 4 -10.60 -3.44 -13.24
N LEU A 5 -11.78 -3.75 -13.75
CA LEU A 5 -11.98 -4.14 -15.15
C LEU A 5 -12.52 -2.96 -15.96
N TYR A 6 -11.94 -2.74 -17.13
CA TYR A 6 -12.42 -1.80 -18.13
C TYR A 6 -12.43 -2.49 -19.48
N GLU A 7 -13.59 -2.51 -20.16
CA GLU A 7 -13.79 -3.19 -21.44
C GLU A 7 -13.30 -4.65 -21.45
N GLY A 8 -13.58 -5.39 -20.36
CA GLY A 8 -13.18 -6.79 -20.20
C GLY A 8 -11.71 -7.02 -19.89
N CYS A 9 -10.89 -5.97 -19.81
CA CYS A 9 -9.48 -6.04 -19.46
C CYS A 9 -9.23 -5.61 -18.01
N ILE A 10 -8.29 -6.26 -17.32
CA ILE A 10 -7.79 -5.79 -16.03
C ILE A 10 -6.89 -4.57 -16.27
N VAL A 11 -7.27 -3.41 -15.71
CA VAL A 11 -6.50 -2.17 -15.81
C VAL A 11 -5.95 -1.68 -14.48
N GLY A 12 -6.35 -2.32 -13.38
CA GLY A 12 -5.71 -2.15 -12.08
C GLY A 12 -5.99 -3.30 -11.14
N THR A 13 -5.10 -3.48 -10.17
CA THR A 13 -5.19 -4.54 -9.15
C THR A 13 -4.71 -4.02 -7.82
N ILE A 14 -5.21 -4.64 -6.75
CA ILE A 14 -4.81 -4.41 -5.37
C ILE A 14 -4.98 -5.70 -4.59
N GLU A 15 -4.08 -5.95 -3.64
CA GLU A 15 -4.20 -7.08 -2.74
C GLU A 15 -3.99 -6.70 -1.29
N TYR A 16 -4.38 -7.62 -0.43
CA TYR A 16 -4.02 -7.56 0.97
C TYR A 16 -3.65 -8.97 1.44
N GLY A 17 -2.78 -9.05 2.44
CA GLY A 17 -2.29 -10.28 3.02
C GLY A 17 -1.61 -10.03 4.37
N PRO A 18 -0.98 -11.04 4.99
CA PRO A 18 -0.13 -10.82 6.16
C PRO A 18 1.00 -9.84 5.83
N ALA A 19 1.44 -9.05 6.81
CA ALA A 19 2.61 -8.18 6.64
C ALA A 19 3.83 -8.97 6.17
N SER A 20 4.48 -8.48 5.12
CA SER A 20 5.66 -9.10 4.50
C SER A 20 6.85 -9.19 5.46
N ASP A 21 7.78 -10.09 5.15
CA ASP A 21 9.04 -10.24 5.91
C ASP A 21 9.87 -8.94 5.91
N LEU A 22 9.78 -8.15 4.83
CA LEU A 22 10.43 -6.84 4.75
C LEU A 22 9.84 -5.87 5.79
N ILE A 23 8.51 -5.73 5.85
CA ILE A 23 7.85 -4.90 6.86
C ILE A 23 8.17 -5.42 8.26
N ASN A 24 8.12 -6.73 8.48
CA ASN A 24 8.37 -7.32 9.79
C ASN A 24 9.81 -7.10 10.25
N SER A 25 10.80 -7.27 9.38
CA SER A 25 12.20 -6.99 9.70
C SER A 25 12.43 -5.51 9.98
N CYS A 26 11.92 -4.61 9.14
CA CYS A 26 12.08 -3.16 9.30
C CYS A 26 11.38 -2.61 10.56
N THR A 27 10.32 -3.28 11.01
CA THR A 27 9.54 -2.88 12.21
C THR A 27 9.87 -3.69 13.45
N HIS A 28 10.90 -4.54 13.42
CA HIS A 28 11.29 -5.43 14.53
C HIS A 28 10.11 -6.30 15.03
N GLY A 29 9.29 -6.77 14.09
CA GLY A 29 8.11 -7.59 14.34
C GLY A 29 6.91 -6.84 14.94
N LYS A 30 6.97 -5.51 15.08
CA LYS A 30 5.84 -4.71 15.60
C LYS A 30 4.58 -4.89 14.76
N TYR A 31 4.73 -5.08 13.45
CA TYR A 31 3.60 -5.20 12.52
C TYR A 31 3.25 -6.66 12.12
N LYS A 32 3.85 -7.67 12.76
CA LYS A 32 3.67 -9.10 12.39
C LYS A 32 2.23 -9.62 12.36
N ASN A 33 1.34 -8.98 13.11
CA ASN A 33 -0.08 -9.35 13.21
C ASN A 33 -1.00 -8.42 12.42
N LEU A 34 -0.43 -7.47 11.66
CA LEU A 34 -1.19 -6.60 10.78
C LEU A 34 -1.37 -7.25 9.43
N TYR A 35 -2.47 -6.88 8.77
CA TYR A 35 -2.61 -7.08 7.33
C TYR A 35 -1.89 -5.94 6.61
N GLU A 36 -1.19 -6.28 5.54
CA GLU A 36 -0.60 -5.35 4.60
C GLU A 36 -1.54 -5.16 3.41
N ILE A 37 -1.77 -3.90 3.00
CA ILE A 37 -2.29 -3.60 1.67
C ILE A 37 -1.10 -3.34 0.75
N GLY A 38 -0.96 -4.17 -0.28
CA GLY A 38 0.17 -4.16 -1.20
C GLY A 38 -0.27 -4.31 -2.65
N THR A 39 0.73 -4.37 -3.53
CA THR A 39 0.54 -4.71 -4.97
C THR A 39 -0.52 -3.81 -5.63
N VAL A 40 -0.51 -2.51 -5.31
CA VAL A 40 -1.42 -1.53 -5.89
C VAL A 40 -0.87 -1.08 -7.24
N PHE A 41 -1.40 -1.63 -8.32
CA PHE A 41 -0.94 -1.31 -9.67
C PHE A 41 -2.09 -0.84 -10.54
N VAL A 42 -1.80 0.16 -11.36
CA VAL A 42 -2.69 0.64 -12.42
C VAL A 42 -1.88 0.67 -13.71
N ARG A 43 -2.46 0.15 -14.79
CA ARG A 43 -1.83 0.10 -16.10
C ARG A 43 -1.42 1.52 -16.54
N PRO A 44 -0.22 1.76 -17.09
CA PRO A 44 0.30 3.11 -17.32
C PRO A 44 -0.61 4.04 -18.11
N ASP A 45 -1.30 3.53 -19.12
CA ASP A 45 -2.29 4.23 -19.96
C ASP A 45 -3.58 4.64 -19.21
N TYR A 46 -3.80 4.09 -18.02
CA TYR A 46 -4.95 4.37 -17.13
C TYR A 46 -4.56 5.09 -15.83
N GLN A 47 -3.28 5.42 -15.65
CA GLN A 47 -2.82 6.17 -14.48
C GLN A 47 -3.32 7.62 -14.50
N GLY A 48 -3.37 8.26 -13.31
CA GLY A 48 -3.85 9.64 -13.17
C GLY A 48 -5.38 9.82 -13.23
N GLN A 49 -6.13 8.75 -13.46
CA GLN A 49 -7.60 8.77 -13.59
C GLN A 49 -8.36 8.40 -12.30
N GLY A 50 -7.66 8.28 -11.17
CA GLY A 50 -8.27 7.94 -9.87
C GLY A 50 -8.53 6.46 -9.62
N ILE A 51 -8.19 5.55 -10.54
CA ILE A 51 -8.40 4.09 -10.40
C ILE A 51 -7.70 3.53 -9.16
N GLY A 52 -6.47 3.96 -8.86
CA GLY A 52 -5.75 3.53 -7.66
C GLY A 52 -6.48 3.90 -6.36
N ASN A 53 -7.11 5.08 -6.32
CA ASN A 53 -7.92 5.49 -5.17
C ASN A 53 -9.21 4.67 -5.05
N LEU A 54 -9.84 4.34 -6.17
CA LEU A 54 -11.03 3.47 -6.18
C LEU A 54 -10.70 2.08 -5.65
N LEU A 55 -9.61 1.47 -6.13
CA LEU A 55 -9.13 0.18 -5.65
C LEU A 55 -8.80 0.21 -4.16
N LEU A 56 -8.08 1.24 -3.71
CA LEU A 56 -7.73 1.41 -2.29
C LEU A 56 -8.96 1.57 -1.40
N ASN A 57 -9.93 2.39 -1.80
CA ASN A 57 -11.17 2.58 -1.03
C ASN A 57 -11.98 1.29 -0.96
N ALA A 58 -12.10 0.55 -2.08
CA ALA A 58 -12.79 -0.73 -2.11
C ALA A 58 -12.09 -1.76 -1.20
N MET A 59 -10.75 -1.77 -1.19
CA MET A 59 -9.99 -2.64 -0.29
C MET A 59 -10.20 -2.27 1.18
N ILE A 60 -10.17 -0.98 1.52
CA ILE A 60 -10.44 -0.51 2.88
C ILE A 60 -11.83 -0.94 3.34
N GLN A 61 -12.85 -0.80 2.48
CA GLN A 61 -14.20 -1.26 2.80
C GLN A 61 -14.26 -2.78 3.04
N GLU A 62 -13.59 -3.58 2.20
CA GLU A 62 -13.50 -5.02 2.37
C GLU A 62 -12.84 -5.39 3.72
N LEU A 63 -11.77 -4.70 4.11
CA LEU A 63 -11.12 -4.89 5.42
C LEU A 63 -12.07 -4.54 6.58
N GLN A 64 -12.77 -3.40 6.50
CA GLN A 64 -13.75 -2.98 7.52
C GLN A 64 -14.88 -4.00 7.66
N CYS A 65 -15.41 -4.53 6.56
CA CYS A 65 -16.44 -5.57 6.56
C CYS A 65 -15.97 -6.87 7.22
N LYS A 66 -14.65 -7.16 7.20
CA LYS A 66 -14.04 -8.29 7.92
C LYS A 66 -13.69 -7.97 9.38
N GLY A 67 -14.01 -6.78 9.87
CA GLY A 67 -13.70 -6.34 11.24
C GLY A 67 -12.23 -5.97 11.47
N ILE A 68 -11.45 -5.78 10.40
CA ILE A 68 -10.06 -5.34 10.47
C ILE A 68 -10.05 -3.82 10.69
N LYS A 69 -9.34 -3.37 11.74
CA LYS A 69 -9.35 -1.97 12.21
C LYS A 69 -8.10 -1.18 11.84
N GLU A 70 -7.05 -1.89 11.44
CA GLU A 70 -5.80 -1.29 11.05
C GLU A 70 -5.05 -2.18 10.07
N PHE A 71 -4.28 -1.55 9.19
CA PHE A 71 -3.43 -2.22 8.21
C PHE A 71 -2.10 -1.47 8.10
N CYS A 72 -1.10 -2.11 7.48
CA CYS A 72 0.16 -1.47 7.11
C CYS A 72 0.36 -1.46 5.60
N MET A 73 1.26 -0.60 5.13
CA MET A 73 1.76 -0.63 3.75
C MET A 73 3.15 -0.01 3.73
N ASP A 74 3.94 -0.39 2.74
CA ASP A 74 5.29 0.12 2.54
C ASP A 74 5.50 0.62 1.10
N SER A 75 6.62 1.30 0.88
CA SER A 75 7.08 1.60 -0.47
C SER A 75 8.56 1.98 -0.50
N GLY A 76 9.30 1.37 -1.43
CA GLY A 76 10.62 1.84 -1.87
C GLY A 76 10.59 2.82 -3.05
N TYR A 77 9.43 3.00 -3.71
CA TYR A 77 9.33 3.84 -4.90
C TYR A 77 8.98 5.29 -4.53
N SER A 78 9.88 6.22 -4.83
CA SER A 78 9.75 7.64 -4.49
C SER A 78 8.43 8.27 -4.98
N ASN A 79 7.92 7.88 -6.15
CA ASN A 79 6.64 8.37 -6.65
C ASN A 79 5.44 7.85 -5.83
N ALA A 80 5.45 6.56 -5.46
CA ALA A 80 4.41 5.99 -4.61
C ALA A 80 4.48 6.60 -3.19
N GLN A 81 5.69 6.83 -2.66
CA GLN A 81 5.87 7.49 -1.36
C GLN A 81 5.21 8.88 -1.32
N LYS A 82 5.33 9.70 -2.38
CA LYS A 82 4.65 11.00 -2.47
C LYS A 82 3.12 10.86 -2.40
N ILE A 83 2.58 9.84 -3.08
CA ILE A 83 1.14 9.55 -3.09
C ILE A 83 0.68 9.12 -1.69
N TRP A 84 1.39 8.19 -1.06
CA TRP A 84 1.06 7.70 0.28
C TRP A 84 1.21 8.77 1.36
N ARG A 85 2.23 9.63 1.28
CA ARG A 85 2.35 10.79 2.17
C ARG A 85 1.17 11.74 2.05
N LYS A 86 0.76 12.06 0.82
CA LYS A 86 -0.41 12.92 0.58
C LYS A 86 -1.70 12.29 1.12
N ARG A 87 -1.81 10.96 1.08
CA ARG A 87 -3.03 10.23 1.46
C ARG A 87 -3.12 9.94 2.96
N PHE A 88 -2.02 9.52 3.58
CA PHE A 88 -1.98 8.98 4.94
C PHE A 88 -1.11 9.79 5.91
N GLY A 89 -0.43 10.83 5.43
CA GLY A 89 0.53 11.59 6.23
C GLY A 89 1.91 10.94 6.25
N GLU A 90 2.74 11.36 7.20
CA GLU A 90 4.11 10.86 7.33
C GLU A 90 4.14 9.37 7.73
N PRO A 91 5.12 8.60 7.23
CA PRO A 91 5.28 7.19 7.59
C PRO A 91 5.64 7.05 9.07
N GLU A 92 5.27 5.93 9.69
CA GLU A 92 5.71 5.62 11.06
C GLU A 92 7.18 5.16 11.07
N TYR A 93 7.66 4.58 9.96
CA TYR A 93 9.05 4.21 9.78
C TYR A 93 9.63 4.84 8.51
N PHE A 94 10.77 5.51 8.67
CA PHE A 94 11.57 6.04 7.58
C PHE A 94 12.96 5.40 7.63
N LEU A 95 13.26 4.54 6.66
CA LEU A 95 14.55 3.88 6.53
C LEU A 95 15.37 4.60 5.45
N GLU A 96 16.30 5.41 5.91
CA GLU A 96 17.17 6.21 5.05
C GLU A 96 18.10 5.32 4.21
N ASN A 97 18.29 5.70 2.94
CA ASN A 97 19.12 5.00 1.95
C ASN A 97 19.03 3.46 1.94
N TYR A 98 17.85 2.90 2.25
CA TYR A 98 17.67 1.46 2.43
C TYR A 98 17.99 0.65 1.15
N TRP A 99 17.62 1.17 -0.01
CA TRP A 99 17.86 0.51 -1.31
C TRP A 99 19.15 0.99 -1.99
N ALA A 100 19.41 2.30 -1.91
CA ALA A 100 20.59 2.99 -2.44
C ALA A 100 20.61 4.43 -1.90
N GLU A 101 21.65 5.19 -2.23
CA GLU A 101 21.72 6.63 -1.93
C GLU A 101 20.51 7.37 -2.53
N GLY A 102 19.77 8.09 -1.67
CA GLY A 102 18.53 8.78 -2.02
C GLY A 102 17.30 7.88 -2.21
N GLN A 103 17.45 6.56 -2.03
CA GLN A 103 16.36 5.58 -2.21
C GLN A 103 15.93 5.01 -0.86
N HIS A 104 15.02 5.74 -0.20
CA HIS A 104 14.50 5.40 1.12
C HIS A 104 13.42 4.32 1.04
N HIS A 105 13.21 3.62 2.15
CA HIS A 105 12.06 2.74 2.34
C HIS A 105 11.17 3.28 3.45
N LEU A 106 9.87 3.39 3.18
CA LEU A 106 8.91 4.00 4.09
C LEU A 106 7.79 3.02 4.41
N ILE A 107 7.32 3.02 5.66
CA ILE A 107 6.24 2.14 6.11
C ILE A 107 5.21 2.95 6.90
N TRP A 108 3.95 2.78 6.54
CA TRP A 108 2.79 3.39 7.18
C TRP A 108 2.00 2.35 7.97
N LYS A 109 1.39 2.81 9.06
CA LYS A 109 0.29 2.12 9.75
C LYS A 109 -0.94 3.00 9.73
N ILE A 110 -2.04 2.46 9.26
CA ILE A 110 -3.29 3.19 9.03
C ILE A 110 -4.38 2.55 9.88
N LYS A 111 -5.14 3.37 10.61
CA LYS A 111 -6.39 2.98 11.27
C LYS A 111 -7.56 3.24 10.34
N ILE A 112 -8.50 2.30 10.25
CA ILE A 112 -9.69 2.35 9.38
C ILE A 112 -10.97 2.07 10.15
#